data_AF-A0A0C2FM50-F1
#
_entry.id   AF-A0A0C2FM50-F1
#
_cell.length_a   1.000
_cell.length_b   1.000
_cell.length_c   1.000
_cell.angle_alpha   90.00
_cell.angle_beta   90.00
_cell.angle_gamma   90.00
#
_symmetry.space_group_name_H-M   'P 1'
#
loop_
_entity.id
_entity.type
_entity.pdbx_description
1 polymer ?
#
loop_
_entity_poly.entity_id
_entity_poly.type
_entity_poly.pdbx_seq_one_letter_code
_entity_poly.pdbx_strand_id
1 'polypeptide(L)'
;ALEEKKRRESAHFMKFFSKVEKKKPDVAVKADEELWYKPFEVSQTSYLSSLAINPKKLVGSPVNPMRAKLYQFHDNYRPPYYGTWRTHSKVITGRRPFSTVEETIDYEVDSDAEWEEEPSDAEECKSDEE
;
A
#
# COMPACT_ATOMS: atom_id res chain seq x y z
N ALA A 1 -16.56 -41.85 -13.72
CA ALA A 1 -16.92 -40.86 -12.66
C ALA A 1 -15.73 -40.01 -12.19
N LEU A 2 -14.61 -40.62 -11.77
CA LEU A 2 -13.43 -39.88 -11.27
C LEU A 2 -12.67 -39.08 -12.35
N GLU A 3 -12.59 -39.62 -13.55
CA GLU A 3 -11.89 -38.99 -14.68
C GLU A 3 -12.57 -37.70 -15.16
N GLU A 4 -13.91 -37.67 -15.10
CA GLU A 4 -14.70 -36.50 -15.46
C GLU A 4 -14.59 -35.37 -14.43
N LYS A 5 -14.38 -35.71 -13.14
CA LYS A 5 -14.07 -34.72 -12.09
C LYS A 5 -12.68 -34.11 -12.31
N LYS A 6 -11.66 -34.94 -12.57
CA LYS A 6 -10.30 -34.45 -12.91
C LYS A 6 -10.30 -33.55 -14.15
N ARG A 7 -11.11 -33.88 -15.16
CA ARG A 7 -11.28 -33.07 -16.37
C ARG A 7 -12.00 -31.74 -16.10
N ARG A 8 -13.02 -31.72 -15.24
CA ARG A 8 -13.70 -30.47 -14.83
C ARG A 8 -12.79 -29.57 -14.01
N GLU A 9 -12.01 -30.15 -13.10
CA GLU A 9 -11.04 -29.44 -12.27
C GLU A 9 -9.94 -28.80 -13.12
N SER A 10 -9.38 -29.54 -14.10
CA SER A 10 -8.37 -28.99 -15.01
C SER A 10 -8.94 -27.98 -16.01
N ALA A 11 -10.19 -28.15 -16.47
CA ALA A 11 -10.85 -27.18 -17.34
C ALA A 11 -11.13 -25.85 -16.60
N HIS A 12 -11.50 -25.93 -15.32
CA HIS A 12 -11.65 -24.75 -14.46
C HIS A 12 -10.31 -24.04 -14.24
N PHE A 13 -9.22 -24.81 -14.05
CA PHE A 13 -7.87 -24.28 -13.91
C PHE A 13 -7.35 -23.63 -15.20
N MET A 14 -7.60 -24.20 -16.38
CA MET A 14 -7.14 -23.63 -17.65
C MET A 14 -7.90 -22.36 -18.06
N LYS A 15 -9.13 -22.17 -17.55
CA LYS A 15 -9.88 -20.90 -17.67
C LYS A 15 -9.23 -19.75 -16.89
N PHE A 16 -8.31 -20.03 -15.96
CA PHE A 16 -7.50 -19.01 -15.28
C PHE A 16 -6.47 -18.38 -16.22
N PHE A 17 -5.92 -19.18 -17.14
CA PHE A 17 -4.89 -18.76 -18.10
C PHE A 17 -5.45 -18.32 -19.45
N SER A 18 -6.76 -18.40 -19.68
CA SER A 18 -7.40 -17.72 -20.81
C SER A 18 -7.41 -16.21 -20.56
N LYS A 19 -6.21 -15.64 -20.59
CA LYS A 19 -5.91 -14.22 -20.56
C LYS A 19 -6.70 -13.63 -21.72
N VAL A 20 -7.57 -12.69 -21.41
CA VAL A 20 -8.22 -11.84 -22.39
C VAL A 20 -7.09 -11.14 -23.16
N GLU A 21 -6.76 -11.66 -24.33
CA GLU A 21 -6.06 -10.89 -25.35
C GLU A 21 -7.02 -9.78 -25.76
N LYS A 22 -6.91 -8.64 -25.08
CA LYS A 22 -7.47 -7.41 -25.59
C LYS A 22 -6.71 -7.14 -26.88
N LYS A 23 -7.33 -7.43 -28.04
CA LYS A 23 -6.89 -6.82 -29.29
C LYS A 23 -6.76 -5.33 -29.02
N LYS A 24 -5.55 -4.80 -29.19
CA LYS A 24 -5.35 -3.35 -29.21
C LYS A 24 -6.32 -2.82 -30.28
N PRO A 25 -7.13 -1.79 -29.99
CA PRO A 25 -7.80 -1.12 -31.10
C PRO A 25 -6.70 -0.64 -32.06
N ASP A 26 -6.85 -0.93 -33.34
CA ASP A 26 -6.00 -0.39 -34.40
C ASP A 26 -6.21 1.13 -34.45
N VAL A 27 -5.57 1.84 -33.53
CA VAL A 27 -5.51 3.30 -33.55
C VAL A 27 -4.48 3.64 -34.60
N ALA A 28 -4.98 3.97 -35.79
CA ALA A 28 -4.19 4.57 -36.84
C ALA A 28 -3.38 5.73 -36.25
N VAL A 29 -2.06 5.57 -36.23
CA VAL A 29 -1.09 6.62 -35.93
C VAL A 29 -1.22 7.67 -37.04
N LYS A 30 -2.06 8.69 -36.82
CA LYS A 30 -2.04 9.89 -37.64
C LYS A 30 -1.05 10.86 -37.02
N ALA A 31 0.06 11.03 -37.73
CA ALA A 31 1.02 12.13 -37.72
C ALA A 31 1.15 12.92 -36.41
N ASP A 32 2.26 12.68 -35.73
CA ASP A 32 2.67 13.22 -34.43
C ASP A 32 3.07 14.71 -34.42
N GLU A 33 2.57 15.56 -35.32
CA GLU A 33 3.03 16.97 -35.42
C GLU A 33 2.03 18.03 -34.94
N GLU A 34 0.78 17.67 -34.64
CA GLU A 34 -0.24 18.62 -34.12
C GLU A 34 -0.63 18.35 -32.65
N LEU A 35 0.26 17.68 -31.91
CA LEU A 35 0.06 17.31 -30.50
C LEU A 35 0.95 18.07 -29.51
N TRP A 36 1.82 18.98 -29.97
CA TRP A 36 2.75 19.69 -29.06
C TRP A 36 2.15 20.92 -28.37
N TYR A 37 0.98 21.38 -28.78
CA TYR A 37 0.24 22.42 -28.07
C TYR A 37 -1.27 22.23 -28.20
N LYS A 38 -1.84 21.46 -27.28
CA LYS A 38 -3.28 21.51 -27.01
C LYS A 38 -3.51 22.49 -25.86
N PRO A 39 -4.19 23.63 -26.07
CA PRO A 39 -4.55 24.50 -24.96
C PRO A 39 -5.35 23.70 -23.94
N PHE A 40 -5.06 23.92 -22.67
CA PHE A 40 -5.77 23.30 -21.55
C PHE A 40 -7.21 23.82 -21.55
N GLU A 41 -8.09 23.19 -22.32
CA GLU A 41 -9.52 23.35 -22.17
C GLU A 41 -9.90 22.77 -20.80
N VAL A 42 -10.13 23.64 -19.83
CA VAL A 42 -10.77 23.26 -18.57
C VAL A 42 -12.16 22.76 -18.95
N SER A 43 -12.32 21.44 -19.08
CA SER A 43 -13.66 20.87 -19.25
C SER A 43 -14.48 21.28 -18.02
N GLN A 44 -15.57 22.01 -18.23
CA GLN A 44 -16.52 22.39 -17.18
C GLN A 44 -17.24 21.18 -16.55
N THR A 45 -16.74 19.96 -16.75
CA THR A 45 -17.16 18.80 -16.00
C THR A 45 -16.58 18.92 -14.60
N SER A 46 -17.27 19.70 -13.78
CA SER A 46 -16.99 19.93 -12.38
C SER A 46 -16.58 18.63 -11.66
N TYR A 47 -15.62 18.72 -10.75
CA TYR A 47 -15.31 17.64 -9.80
C TYR A 47 -16.60 17.13 -9.11
N LEU A 48 -17.58 18.02 -8.91
CA LEU A 48 -18.93 17.74 -8.40
C LEU A 48 -19.76 16.81 -9.31
N SER A 49 -19.73 16.97 -10.64
CA SER A 49 -20.46 16.07 -11.53
C SER A 49 -19.90 14.64 -11.51
N SER A 50 -18.58 14.50 -11.31
CA SER A 50 -17.96 13.18 -11.17
C SER A 50 -18.34 12.46 -9.86
N LEU A 51 -18.60 13.23 -8.78
CA LEU A 51 -19.03 12.72 -7.48
C LEU A 51 -20.46 12.14 -7.52
N ALA A 52 -21.35 12.73 -8.31
CA ALA A 52 -22.71 12.22 -8.52
C ALA A 52 -22.75 10.88 -9.27
N ILE A 53 -21.78 10.63 -10.15
CA ILE A 53 -21.73 9.43 -11.01
C ILE A 53 -21.12 8.23 -10.28
N ASN A 54 -20.21 8.45 -9.32
CA ASN A 54 -19.58 7.37 -8.55
C ASN A 54 -19.27 7.81 -7.10
N PRO A 55 -20.23 7.68 -6.16
CA PRO A 55 -20.01 8.02 -4.74
C PRO A 55 -18.94 7.14 -4.07
N LYS A 56 -18.56 6.02 -4.69
CA LYS A 56 -17.54 5.08 -4.21
C LYS A 56 -16.10 5.62 -4.31
N LYS A 57 -15.85 6.71 -5.05
CA LYS A 57 -14.51 7.31 -5.17
C LYS A 57 -14.02 8.02 -3.90
N LEU A 58 -14.90 8.23 -2.91
CA LEU A 58 -14.52 8.76 -1.59
C LEU A 58 -14.18 7.67 -0.57
N VAL A 59 -14.48 6.41 -0.88
CA VAL A 59 -14.00 5.28 -0.08
C VAL A 59 -12.59 5.00 -0.58
N GLY A 60 -11.59 5.41 0.22
CA GLY A 60 -10.19 5.16 -0.08
C GLY A 60 -10.00 3.70 -0.52
N SER A 61 -9.12 3.49 -1.50
CA SER A 61 -8.76 2.15 -1.96
C SER A 61 -8.51 1.25 -0.75
N PRO A 62 -9.06 0.03 -0.70
CA PRO A 62 -8.90 -0.85 0.45
C PRO A 62 -7.40 -1.00 0.74
N VAL A 63 -6.98 -0.55 1.93
CA VAL A 63 -5.58 -0.61 2.33
C VAL A 63 -5.24 -2.08 2.55
N ASN A 64 -4.29 -2.60 1.77
CA ASN A 64 -3.80 -3.96 1.96
C ASN A 64 -3.22 -4.09 3.39
N PRO A 65 -3.76 -4.95 4.26
CA PRO A 65 -3.27 -5.11 5.64
C PRO A 65 -1.86 -5.69 5.70
N MET A 66 -1.38 -6.32 4.62
CA MET A 66 -0.02 -6.85 4.48
C MET A 66 0.97 -5.83 3.92
N ARG A 67 0.56 -4.58 3.70
CA ARG A 67 1.48 -3.53 3.26
C ARG A 67 2.43 -3.16 4.39
N ALA A 68 3.72 -3.40 4.17
CA ALA A 68 4.76 -2.93 5.07
C ALA A 68 4.77 -1.39 5.14
N LYS A 69 4.98 -0.85 6.34
CA LYS A 69 5.13 0.57 6.62
C LYS A 69 6.51 0.79 7.21
N LEU A 70 7.14 1.91 6.82
CA LEU A 70 8.38 2.40 7.41
C LEU A 70 8.04 3.52 8.39
N TYR A 71 8.50 3.38 9.63
CA TYR A 71 8.47 4.46 10.62
C TYR A 71 9.90 4.73 11.08
N GLN A 72 10.42 5.88 10.68
CA GLN A 72 11.72 6.40 11.05
C GLN A 72 11.52 7.81 11.61
N PHE A 73 12.10 8.06 12.77
CA PHE A 73 12.09 9.38 13.40
C PHE A 73 13.49 9.96 13.30
N HIS A 74 13.59 11.29 13.21
CA HIS A 74 14.89 11.95 13.07
C HIS A 74 15.71 11.88 14.36
N ASP A 75 15.04 11.99 15.50
CA ASP A 75 15.67 12.18 16.80
C ASP A 75 16.00 10.85 17.51
N ASN A 76 15.50 9.72 16.99
CA ASN A 76 15.58 8.43 17.66
C ASN A 76 16.79 7.63 17.16
N TYR A 77 17.59 7.10 18.09
CA TYR A 77 18.77 6.28 17.78
C TYR A 77 18.42 4.82 17.44
N ARG A 78 17.23 4.37 17.81
CA ARG A 78 16.78 3.00 17.51
C ARG A 78 16.65 2.76 16.00
N PRO A 79 16.87 1.52 15.52
CA PRO A 79 16.60 1.18 14.13
C PRO A 79 15.16 1.51 13.72
N PRO A 80 14.94 1.98 12.47
CA PRO A 80 13.60 2.28 11.99
C PRO A 80 12.75 1.02 11.92
N TYR A 81 11.47 1.15 12.25
CA TYR A 81 10.54 0.04 12.14
C TYR A 81 10.13 -0.17 10.69
N TYR A 82 10.31 -1.39 10.18
CA TYR A 82 9.81 -1.81 8.87
C TYR A 82 8.95 -3.08 9.00
N GLY A 83 7.63 -2.95 8.86
CA GLY A 83 6.74 -4.09 9.07
C GLY A 83 5.26 -3.83 8.81
N THR A 84 4.44 -4.87 8.97
CA THR A 84 2.98 -4.77 8.81
C THR A 84 2.34 -4.37 10.14
N TRP A 85 1.52 -3.32 10.12
CA TRP A 85 0.74 -2.94 11.30
C TRP A 85 -0.51 -3.83 11.41
N ARG A 86 -0.51 -4.73 12.41
CA ARG A 86 -1.63 -5.68 12.65
C ARG A 86 -2.56 -5.27 13.79
N THR A 87 -2.07 -4.47 14.72
CA THR A 87 -2.87 -3.92 15.82
C THR A 87 -3.65 -2.70 15.35
N HIS A 88 -4.86 -2.50 15.85
CA HIS A 88 -5.60 -1.27 15.61
C HIS A 88 -6.26 -0.85 16.92
N SER A 89 -6.25 0.45 17.15
CA SER A 89 -6.91 1.08 18.27
C SER A 89 -8.40 1.19 18.00
N LYS A 90 -9.21 0.90 19.02
CA LYS A 90 -10.67 1.13 18.95
C LYS A 90 -11.03 2.58 19.29
N VAL A 91 -10.19 3.22 20.10
CA VAL A 91 -10.42 4.56 20.65
C VAL A 91 -9.79 5.62 19.77
N ILE A 92 -8.52 5.42 19.39
CA ILE A 92 -7.78 6.36 18.54
C ILE A 92 -8.23 6.15 17.09
N THR A 93 -8.93 7.13 16.56
CA THR A 93 -9.43 7.10 15.18
C THR A 93 -9.02 8.37 14.46
N GLY A 94 -9.17 8.42 13.13
CA GLY A 94 -8.87 9.64 12.37
C GLY A 94 -9.68 10.87 12.81
N ARG A 95 -10.81 10.68 13.51
CA ARG A 95 -11.61 11.76 14.11
C ARG A 95 -11.17 12.14 15.53
N ARG A 96 -10.39 11.28 16.19
CA ARG A 96 -9.92 11.43 17.57
C ARG A 96 -8.45 11.00 17.70
N PRO A 97 -7.51 11.76 17.11
CA PRO A 97 -6.11 11.36 17.03
C PRO A 97 -5.37 11.47 18.37
N PHE A 98 -5.77 12.39 19.26
CA PHE A 98 -5.09 12.65 20.55
C PHE A 98 -5.76 11.97 21.75
N SER A 99 -6.43 10.84 21.51
CA SER A 99 -7.10 10.13 22.60
C SER A 99 -6.11 9.25 23.36
N THR A 100 -5.97 9.47 24.66
CA THR A 100 -5.09 8.69 25.55
C THR A 100 -5.85 7.67 26.41
N VAL A 101 -7.15 7.50 26.16
CA VAL A 101 -8.05 6.62 26.96
C VAL A 101 -7.76 5.13 26.72
N GLU A 102 -6.88 4.79 25.79
CA GLU A 102 -6.62 3.40 25.42
C GLU A 102 -5.58 2.76 26.33
N GLU A 103 -5.99 1.75 27.10
CA GLU A 103 -5.14 1.06 28.10
C GLU A 103 -4.00 0.23 27.47
N THR A 104 -4.08 -0.08 26.17
CA THR A 104 -3.03 -0.85 25.47
C THR A 104 -1.80 0.00 25.13
N ILE A 105 -1.90 1.33 25.22
CA ILE A 105 -0.83 2.26 24.85
C ILE A 105 -0.56 3.14 26.06
N ASP A 106 0.61 2.96 26.66
CA ASP A 106 1.11 3.84 27.71
C ASP A 106 1.84 5.03 27.07
N TYR A 107 1.34 6.24 27.32
CA TYR A 107 1.90 7.49 26.79
C TYR A 107 2.88 8.16 27.76
N GLU A 108 2.94 7.70 29.01
CA GLU A 108 3.87 8.24 30.01
C GLU A 108 5.27 7.62 29.85
N VAL A 109 5.34 6.46 29.23
CA VAL A 109 6.58 5.76 28.91
C VAL A 109 7.13 6.24 27.57
N ASP A 110 8.33 6.82 27.59
CA ASP A 110 9.08 7.13 26.38
C ASP A 110 10.00 5.95 26.02
N SER A 111 9.57 5.17 25.02
CA SER A 111 10.31 4.02 24.51
C SER A 111 11.71 4.37 23.96
N ASP A 112 11.96 5.63 23.62
CA ASP A 112 13.28 6.04 23.11
C ASP A 112 14.31 6.22 24.22
N ALA A 113 13.89 6.71 25.38
CA ALA A 113 14.75 6.97 26.52
C ALA A 113 15.27 5.69 27.21
N GLU A 114 14.59 4.55 27.01
CA GLU A 114 15.02 3.25 27.54
C GLU A 114 16.12 2.61 26.67
N TRP A 115 16.38 3.12 25.45
CA TRP A 115 17.41 2.55 24.60
C TRP A 115 18.81 2.98 25.07
N GLU A 116 19.67 2.00 25.35
CA GLU A 116 21.06 2.28 25.66
C GLU A 116 21.80 2.82 24.43
N GLU A 117 22.66 3.81 24.64
CA GLU A 117 23.58 4.26 23.60
C GLU A 117 24.53 3.10 23.30
N GLU A 118 24.49 2.59 22.07
CA GLU A 118 25.31 1.44 21.67
C GLU A 118 26.79 1.79 21.92
N PRO A 119 27.55 0.95 22.65
CA PRO A 119 28.96 1.21 22.88
C PRO A 119 29.64 1.45 21.53
N SER A 120 30.47 2.49 21.42
CA SER A 120 31.20 2.82 20.19
C SER A 120 32.16 1.73 19.70
N ASP A 121 32.25 0.62 20.44
CA ASP A 121 33.17 -0.49 20.28
C ASP A 121 32.40 -1.79 19.98
N ALA A 122 31.47 -1.71 19.01
CA ALA A 122 30.86 -2.90 18.42
C ALA A 122 31.95 -3.66 17.64
N GLU A 123 32.64 -4.57 18.35
CA GLU A 123 33.63 -5.50 17.79
C GLU A 123 33.08 -6.13 16.50
N GLU A 124 33.74 -5.84 15.38
CA GLU A 124 33.41 -6.36 14.06
C GLU A 124 33.21 -7.88 14.14
N CYS A 125 32.02 -8.37 13.80
CA CYS A 125 31.79 -9.79 13.57
C CYS A 125 32.64 -10.24 12.37
N LYS A 126 33.92 -10.53 12.62
CA LYS A 126 34.81 -11.18 11.68
C LYS A 126 34.18 -12.54 11.35
N SER A 127 33.69 -12.67 10.13
CA SER A 127 33.28 -13.95 9.59
C SER A 127 34.48 -14.90 9.67
N ASP A 128 34.34 -15.96 10.44
CA ASP A 128 35.29 -17.06 10.46
C ASP A 128 35.31 -17.66 9.04
N GLU A 129 36.42 -17.46 8.34
CA GLU A 129 36.65 -17.97 7.00
C GLU A 129 37.20 -19.39 7.13
N GLU A 130 36.33 -20.39 6.90
CA GLU A 130 36.69 -21.80 6.73
C GLU A 130 36.04 -22.40 5.47
#